data_AF-A0A3R7LDM1-F1
#
_entry.id   AF-A0A3R7LDM1-F1
#
_cell.length_a   1.000
_cell.length_b   1.000
_cell.length_c   1.000
_cell.angle_alpha   90.00
_cell.angle_beta   90.00
_cell.angle_gamma   90.00
#
_symmetry.space_group_name_H-M   'P 1'
#
loop_
_entity.id
_entity.type
_entity.pdbx_description
1 polymer ?
#
loop_
_entity_poly.entity_id
_entity_poly.type
_entity_poly.pdbx_seq_one_letter_code
_entity_poly.pdbx_strand_id
1 'polypeptide(L)'
;MGDLAGTTGRVQVSVRVCPPRQGEKEIVHADADDPRAVLIDAELARGATMFKFDRVFSGGQEEIYEAIGRPMLKEAFEGFNVCLFAYGQTGSGKTHSLFGDLDDKEGQGVAPRFAQDMIEEAQLRVESDSAATIKFFVTMVEVYMEK
;
A
#
# COMPACT_ATOMS: atom_id res chain seq x y z
N MET A 1 20.22 9.71 0.52
CA MET A 1 19.36 9.57 1.72
C MET A 1 18.39 10.74 1.69
N GLY A 2 17.38 10.64 0.82
CA GLY A 2 16.56 11.78 0.38
C GLY A 2 15.25 11.89 1.15
N ASP A 3 15.05 13.04 1.77
CA ASP A 3 13.83 13.68 2.27
C ASP A 3 12.59 12.81 2.60
N LEU A 4 12.48 12.45 3.89
CA LEU A 4 11.20 12.27 4.58
C LEU A 4 10.74 13.55 5.31
N ALA A 5 11.42 14.68 5.08
CA ALA A 5 11.08 15.97 5.66
C ALA A 5 10.23 16.80 4.68
N GLY A 6 8.91 16.55 4.62
CA GLY A 6 8.07 17.42 3.79
C GLY A 6 6.56 17.18 3.70
N THR A 7 5.98 16.18 4.36
CA THR A 7 4.54 15.89 4.18
C THR A 7 3.80 15.63 5.48
N THR A 8 3.84 16.55 6.42
CA THR A 8 2.92 16.51 7.56
C THR A 8 1.51 16.89 7.08
N GLY A 9 0.64 15.89 6.89
CA GLY A 9 -0.81 16.05 6.77
C GLY A 9 -1.43 16.01 5.36
N ARG A 10 -0.65 15.86 4.28
CA ARG A 10 -1.24 15.69 2.94
C ARG A 10 -1.54 14.22 2.66
N VAL A 11 -2.66 13.95 1.99
CA VAL A 11 -2.99 12.61 1.49
C VAL A 11 -1.91 12.17 0.51
N GLN A 12 -1.33 11.00 0.76
CA GLN A 12 -0.38 10.36 -0.16
C GLN A 12 -1.13 9.48 -1.15
N VAL A 13 -0.89 9.67 -2.44
CA VAL A 13 -1.53 8.92 -3.52
C VAL A 13 -0.47 8.11 -4.24
N SER A 14 -0.56 6.80 -4.12
CA SER A 14 0.35 5.86 -4.81
C SER A 14 -0.44 4.98 -5.79
N VAL A 15 0.22 4.56 -6.87
CA VAL A 15 -0.36 3.66 -7.87
C VAL A 15 0.39 2.34 -7.87
N ARG A 16 -0.36 1.23 -7.92
CA ARG A 16 0.20 -0.09 -8.23
C ARG A 16 -0.28 -0.51 -9.61
N VAL A 17 0.66 -0.76 -10.53
CA VAL A 17 0.35 -1.31 -11.85
C VAL A 17 0.19 -2.83 -11.71
N CYS A 18 -0.97 -3.35 -12.12
CA CYS A 18 -1.22 -4.79 -12.13
C CYS A 18 -0.54 -5.40 -13.37
N PRO A 19 0.28 -6.45 -13.22
CA PRO A 19 0.88 -7.12 -14.36
C PRO A 19 -0.21 -7.62 -15.33
N PRO A 20 0.01 -7.53 -16.66
CA PRO A 20 -0.92 -8.04 -17.65
C PRO A 20 -1.03 -9.57 -17.54
N ARG A 21 -2.23 -10.13 -17.74
CA ARG A 21 -2.37 -11.58 -17.84
C ARG A 21 -1.86 -12.07 -19.19
N GLN A 22 -1.62 -13.38 -19.28
CA GLN A 22 -1.17 -13.98 -20.53
C GLN A 22 -2.16 -13.67 -21.68
N GLY A 23 -1.66 -12.99 -22.71
CA GLY A 23 -2.45 -12.59 -23.88
C GLY A 23 -3.18 -11.24 -23.74
N GLU A 24 -3.09 -10.56 -22.59
CA GLU A 24 -3.59 -9.19 -22.43
C GLU A 24 -2.54 -8.17 -22.90
N LYS A 25 -3.01 -7.09 -23.54
CA LYS A 25 -2.16 -5.96 -23.90
C LYS A 25 -1.93 -5.09 -22.66
N GLU A 26 -0.67 -4.82 -22.35
CA GLU A 26 -0.31 -3.83 -21.35
C GLU A 26 -0.53 -2.41 -21.92
N ILE A 27 -1.35 -1.62 -21.24
CA ILE A 27 -1.71 -0.25 -21.65
C ILE A 27 -1.36 0.79 -20.58
N VAL A 28 -0.96 0.35 -19.39
CA VAL A 28 -0.55 1.19 -18.26
C VAL A 28 0.82 0.72 -17.82
N HIS A 29 1.81 1.61 -17.83
CA HIS A 29 3.21 1.29 -17.57
C HIS A 29 3.79 2.25 -16.54
N ALA A 30 4.70 1.77 -15.71
CA ALA A 30 5.58 2.68 -14.97
C ALA A 30 6.55 3.36 -15.95
N ASP A 31 6.80 4.65 -15.75
CA ASP A 31 7.79 5.38 -16.54
C ASP A 31 9.21 4.94 -16.15
N ALA A 32 10.07 4.71 -17.15
CA ALA A 32 11.43 4.22 -16.93
C ALA A 32 12.40 5.29 -16.40
N ASP A 33 12.11 6.57 -16.67
CA ASP A 33 12.94 7.71 -16.31
C ASP A 33 12.46 8.39 -15.01
N ASP A 34 11.17 8.27 -14.69
CA ASP A 34 10.55 8.81 -13.48
C ASP A 34 9.76 7.75 -12.69
N PRO A 35 10.27 7.23 -11.55
CA PRO A 35 9.61 6.20 -10.75
C PRO A 35 8.32 6.68 -10.06
N ARG A 36 7.93 7.94 -10.28
CA ARG A 36 6.67 8.52 -9.80
C ARG A 36 5.66 8.71 -10.92
N ALA A 37 6.02 8.39 -12.16
CA ALA A 37 5.14 8.58 -13.31
C ALA A 37 4.57 7.25 -13.83
N VAL A 38 3.33 7.33 -14.30
CA VAL A 38 2.62 6.27 -15.01
C VAL A 38 2.29 6.79 -16.41
N LEU A 39 2.58 5.97 -17.42
CA LEU A 39 2.24 6.20 -18.81
C LEU A 39 1.02 5.36 -19.19
N ILE A 40 0.06 5.98 -19.84
CA ILE A 40 -1.13 5.31 -20.39
C ILE A 40 -1.10 5.45 -21.91
N ASP A 41 -1.06 4.31 -22.60
CA ASP A 41 -1.09 4.26 -24.05
C ASP A 41 -2.46 4.68 -24.58
N ALA A 42 -2.51 5.59 -25.55
CA ALA A 42 -3.74 5.92 -26.24
C ALA A 42 -4.07 4.85 -27.29
N GLU A 43 -5.30 4.32 -27.26
CA GLU A 43 -5.77 3.37 -28.28
C GLU A 43 -5.97 4.01 -29.66
N LEU A 44 -6.08 5.35 -29.76
CA LEU A 44 -6.29 6.06 -31.03
C LEU A 44 -5.57 7.42 -31.05
N ALA A 45 -4.42 7.49 -31.75
CA ALA A 45 -3.77 8.69 -32.31
C ALA A 45 -3.52 9.93 -31.41
N ARG A 46 -3.86 9.91 -30.12
CA ARG A 46 -3.75 11.08 -29.21
C ARG A 46 -2.46 11.14 -28.37
N GLY A 47 -1.50 10.24 -28.64
CA GLY A 47 -0.25 10.14 -27.88
C GLY A 47 -0.46 9.55 -26.48
N ALA A 48 0.62 9.04 -25.88
CA ALA A 48 0.57 8.54 -24.51
C ALA A 48 0.29 9.68 -23.51
N THR A 49 -0.48 9.40 -22.47
CA THR A 49 -0.75 10.36 -21.38
C THR A 49 0.07 9.98 -20.15
N MET A 50 0.74 10.95 -19.55
CA MET A 50 1.54 10.77 -18.32
C MET A 50 0.81 11.34 -17.11
N PHE A 51 0.81 10.60 -16.00
CA PHE A 51 0.36 11.06 -14.69
C PHE A 51 1.46 10.85 -13.65
N LYS A 52 1.61 11.79 -12.70
CA LYS A 52 2.58 11.69 -11.60
C LYS A 52 1.89 11.49 -10.26
N PHE A 53 2.47 10.63 -9.43
CA PHE A 53 1.97 10.23 -8.12
C PHE A 53 3.04 10.39 -7.05
N ASP A 54 2.74 10.08 -5.80
CA ASP A 54 3.76 10.04 -4.74
C ASP A 54 4.67 8.84 -4.92
N ARG A 55 4.12 7.69 -5.33
CA ARG A 55 4.86 6.47 -5.68
C ARG A 55 4.14 5.69 -6.77
N VAL A 56 4.92 4.98 -7.59
CA VAL A 56 4.42 4.00 -8.56
C VAL A 56 5.08 2.67 -8.26
N PHE A 57 4.28 1.63 -8.11
CA PHE A 57 4.73 0.27 -7.80
C PHE A 57 4.46 -0.66 -8.97
N SER A 58 5.46 -1.45 -9.33
CA SER A 58 5.35 -2.58 -10.26
C SER A 58 5.81 -3.90 -9.64
N GLY A 59 6.30 -3.88 -8.40
CA GLY A 59 6.83 -5.07 -7.73
C GLY A 59 5.87 -5.76 -6.75
N GLY A 60 6.49 -6.50 -5.83
CA GLY A 60 5.86 -7.44 -4.92
C GLY A 60 5.16 -6.80 -3.72
N GLN A 61 4.58 -7.63 -2.89
CA GLN A 61 3.84 -7.19 -1.69
C GLN A 61 4.76 -6.53 -0.65
N GLU A 62 5.98 -7.06 -0.51
CA GLU A 62 6.98 -6.55 0.42
C GLU A 62 7.37 -5.10 0.10
N GLU A 63 7.63 -4.79 -1.17
CA GLU A 63 7.96 -3.42 -1.60
C GLU A 63 6.88 -2.41 -1.18
N ILE A 64 5.62 -2.78 -1.42
CA ILE A 64 4.45 -1.94 -1.06
C ILE A 64 4.36 -1.78 0.45
N TYR A 65 4.57 -2.86 1.20
CA TYR A 65 4.52 -2.84 2.66
C TYR A 65 5.62 -1.95 3.24
N GLU A 66 6.86 -2.10 2.78
CA GLU A 66 7.97 -1.28 3.24
C GLU A 66 7.79 0.21 2.91
N ALA A 67 7.21 0.51 1.75
CA ALA A 67 7.01 1.89 1.31
C ALA A 67 5.79 2.59 1.96
N ILE A 68 4.75 1.85 2.33
CA ILE A 68 3.47 2.39 2.84
C ILE A 68 3.17 1.89 4.25
N GLY A 69 3.12 0.57 4.44
CA GLY A 69 2.72 -0.06 5.69
C GLY A 69 3.65 0.26 6.85
N ARG A 70 4.97 0.12 6.68
CA ARG A 70 5.95 0.37 7.74
C ARG A 70 5.95 1.83 8.23
N PRO A 71 5.94 2.86 7.37
CA PRO A 71 5.76 4.24 7.82
C PRO A 71 4.45 4.49 8.57
N MET A 72 3.33 3.95 8.07
CA MET A 72 2.03 4.09 8.74
C MET A 72 2.02 3.41 10.12
N LEU A 73 2.70 2.27 10.27
CA LEU A 73 2.80 1.58 11.56
C LEU A 73 3.53 2.46 12.58
N LYS A 74 4.64 3.07 12.16
CA LYS A 74 5.39 4.00 13.00
C LYS A 74 4.51 5.16 13.48
N GLU A 75 3.77 5.79 12.57
CA GLU A 75 2.83 6.88 12.91
C GLU A 75 1.73 6.41 13.87
N ALA A 76 1.17 5.21 13.68
CA ALA A 76 0.17 4.65 14.59
C ALA A 76 0.70 4.51 16.03
N PHE A 77 1.95 4.05 16.18
CA PHE A 77 2.61 3.93 17.48
C PHE A 77 3.11 5.26 18.07
N GLU A 78 3.17 6.32 17.28
CA GLU A 78 3.37 7.71 17.73
C GLU A 78 2.04 8.36 18.17
N GLY A 79 0.92 7.65 18.04
CA GLY A 79 -0.40 8.10 18.47
C GLY A 79 -1.23 8.77 17.37
N PHE A 80 -0.84 8.63 16.11
CA PHE A 80 -1.60 9.17 14.97
C PHE A 80 -2.63 8.17 14.43
N ASN A 81 -3.75 8.69 13.93
CA ASN A 81 -4.71 7.88 13.19
C ASN A 81 -4.22 7.71 11.75
N VAL A 82 -4.03 6.47 11.32
CA VAL A 82 -3.59 6.13 9.96
C VAL A 82 -4.72 5.44 9.19
N CYS A 83 -4.78 5.68 7.88
CA CYS A 83 -5.81 5.11 7.01
C CYS A 83 -5.24 4.77 5.63
N LEU A 84 -5.54 3.58 5.12
CA LEU A 84 -5.15 3.12 3.79
C LEU A 84 -6.39 2.69 3.02
N PHE A 85 -6.55 3.25 1.81
CA PHE A 85 -7.58 2.84 0.87
C PHE A 85 -6.95 2.17 -0.35
N ALA A 86 -7.53 1.04 -0.77
CA ALA A 86 -7.26 0.45 -2.07
C ALA A 86 -8.41 0.82 -3.03
N TYR A 87 -8.11 1.55 -4.09
CA TYR A 87 -9.09 2.01 -5.07
C TYR A 87 -8.69 1.60 -6.50
N GLY A 88 -9.67 1.29 -7.33
CA GLY A 88 -9.45 0.82 -8.71
C GLY A 88 -10.59 -0.07 -9.21
N GLN A 89 -10.57 -0.41 -10.50
CA GLN A 89 -11.59 -1.25 -11.13
C GLN A 89 -11.61 -2.69 -10.59
N THR A 90 -12.71 -3.41 -10.79
CA THR A 90 -12.77 -4.86 -10.48
C THR A 90 -11.67 -5.59 -11.24
N GLY A 91 -10.97 -6.51 -10.56
CA GLY A 91 -9.84 -7.24 -11.13
C GLY A 91 -8.48 -6.52 -11.09
N SER A 92 -8.40 -5.25 -10.66
CA SER A 92 -7.14 -4.49 -10.61
C SER A 92 -6.20 -4.84 -9.46
N GLY A 93 -6.45 -5.91 -8.70
CA GLY A 93 -5.59 -6.33 -7.61
C GLY A 93 -5.75 -5.55 -6.29
N LYS A 94 -6.89 -4.89 -6.03
CA LYS A 94 -7.17 -4.22 -4.74
C LYS A 94 -7.07 -5.19 -3.55
N THR A 95 -7.86 -6.27 -3.55
CA THR A 95 -7.85 -7.30 -2.51
C THR A 95 -6.49 -7.99 -2.42
N HIS A 96 -5.86 -8.23 -3.57
CA HIS A 96 -4.49 -8.76 -3.62
C HIS A 96 -3.51 -7.82 -2.91
N SER A 97 -3.56 -6.51 -3.12
CA SER A 97 -2.66 -5.57 -2.44
C SER A 97 -2.92 -5.46 -0.95
N LEU A 98 -4.20 -5.44 -0.55
CA LEU A 98 -4.57 -5.24 0.84
C LEU A 98 -4.38 -6.50 1.69
N PHE A 99 -4.89 -7.65 1.25
CA PHE A 99 -4.81 -8.91 1.99
C PHE A 99 -3.79 -9.88 1.40
N GLY A 100 -3.70 -9.94 0.07
CA GLY A 100 -2.80 -10.87 -0.62
C GLY A 100 -3.21 -12.34 -0.47
N ASP A 101 -2.26 -13.22 -0.68
CA ASP A 101 -2.40 -14.64 -0.35
C ASP A 101 -2.03 -14.82 1.13
N LEU A 102 -2.98 -15.30 1.93
CA LEU A 102 -2.77 -15.49 3.37
C LEU A 102 -2.00 -16.76 3.69
N ASP A 103 -1.99 -17.73 2.77
CA ASP A 103 -1.31 -19.02 2.92
C ASP A 103 0.16 -18.96 2.45
N ASP A 104 0.53 -17.90 1.72
CA ASP A 104 1.91 -17.64 1.28
C ASP A 104 2.49 -16.40 1.98
N LYS A 105 3.57 -16.60 2.75
CA LYS A 105 4.25 -15.53 3.48
C LYS A 105 4.79 -14.43 2.55
N GLU A 106 5.22 -14.75 1.34
CA GLU A 106 5.67 -13.74 0.36
C GLU A 106 4.48 -13.06 -0.33
N GLY A 107 3.40 -13.82 -0.55
CA GLY A 107 2.13 -13.37 -1.14
C GLY A 107 1.24 -12.51 -0.23
N GLN A 108 1.47 -12.48 1.08
CA GLN A 108 0.71 -11.67 2.03
C GLN A 108 0.75 -10.17 1.69
N GLY A 109 -0.41 -9.52 1.72
CA GLY A 109 -0.57 -8.09 1.45
C GLY A 109 -0.27 -7.19 2.64
N VAL A 110 -0.67 -5.93 2.55
CA VAL A 110 -0.37 -4.91 3.57
C VAL A 110 -1.02 -5.21 4.93
N ALA A 111 -2.30 -5.59 4.96
CA ALA A 111 -3.06 -5.79 6.20
C ALA A 111 -2.50 -6.91 7.11
N PRO A 112 -2.24 -8.15 6.62
CA PRO A 112 -1.66 -9.19 7.46
C PRO A 112 -0.25 -8.84 7.95
N ARG A 113 0.60 -8.25 7.10
CA ARG A 113 1.95 -7.78 7.48
C ARG A 113 1.89 -6.70 8.56
N PHE A 114 0.99 -5.73 8.38
CA PHE A 114 0.79 -4.65 9.34
C PHE A 114 0.33 -5.18 10.71
N ALA A 115 -0.58 -6.16 10.72
CA ALA A 115 -1.02 -6.79 11.96
C ALA A 115 0.10 -7.55 12.68
N GLN A 116 0.94 -8.26 11.92
CA GLN A 116 2.10 -8.96 12.46
C GLN A 116 3.11 -7.99 13.07
N ASP A 117 3.59 -7.01 12.30
CA ASP A 117 4.58 -6.04 12.78
C ASP A 117 4.03 -5.21 13.94
N MET A 118 2.72 -4.96 13.98
CA MET A 118 2.08 -4.29 15.12
C MET A 118 2.18 -5.09 16.41
N ILE A 119 2.04 -6.42 16.35
CA ILE A 119 2.23 -7.29 17.51
C ILE A 119 3.70 -7.32 17.91
N GLU A 120 4.61 -7.45 16.94
CA GLU A 120 6.06 -7.49 17.18
C GLU A 120 6.58 -6.19 17.82
N GLU A 121 6.20 -5.03 17.27
CA GLU A 121 6.58 -3.71 17.81
C GLU A 121 6.01 -3.50 19.23
N ALA A 122 4.79 -3.96 19.51
CA ALA A 122 4.24 -3.87 20.85
C ALA A 122 4.95 -4.78 21.86
N GLN A 123 5.36 -5.99 21.46
CA GLN A 123 6.16 -6.88 22.30
C GLN A 123 7.48 -6.21 22.69
N LEU A 124 8.20 -5.65 21.71
CA LEU A 124 9.46 -4.93 21.97
C LEU A 124 9.30 -3.76 22.94
N ARG A 125 8.20 -3.02 22.84
CA ARG A 125 7.91 -1.89 23.75
C ARG A 125 7.60 -2.35 25.17
N VAL A 126 6.82 -3.41 25.34
CA VAL A 126 6.50 -3.97 26.66
C VAL A 126 7.73 -4.62 27.31
N GLU A 127 8.62 -5.22 26.52
CA GLU A 127 9.90 -5.75 27.01
C GLU A 127 10.85 -4.63 27.46
N SER A 128 10.82 -3.48 26.77
CA SER A 128 11.69 -2.33 27.07
C SER A 128 11.17 -1.45 28.21
N ASP A 129 9.86 -1.39 28.41
CA ASP A 129 9.20 -0.61 29.45
C ASP A 129 8.17 -1.46 30.18
N SER A 130 8.51 -1.88 31.41
CA SER A 130 7.65 -2.73 32.24
C SER A 130 6.37 -2.05 32.73
N ALA A 131 6.25 -0.72 32.59
CA ALA A 131 5.03 0.01 32.85
C ALA A 131 4.11 0.10 31.61
N ALA A 132 4.62 -0.17 30.41
CA ALA A 132 3.84 -0.11 29.19
C ALA A 132 2.79 -1.23 29.14
N THR A 133 1.55 -0.87 28.81
CA THR A 133 0.47 -1.82 28.53
C THR A 133 -0.16 -1.46 27.20
N ILE A 134 -0.14 -2.40 26.26
CA ILE A 134 -0.71 -2.23 24.93
C ILE A 134 -1.89 -3.20 24.76
N LYS A 135 -3.01 -2.70 24.26
CA LYS A 135 -4.22 -3.49 24.00
C LYS A 135 -4.63 -3.32 22.56
N PHE A 136 -4.94 -4.44 21.90
CA PHE A 136 -5.39 -4.45 20.52
C PHE A 136 -6.88 -4.76 20.43
N PHE A 137 -7.56 -4.07 19.53
CA PHE A 137 -8.94 -4.35 19.15
C PHE A 137 -9.01 -4.34 17.63
N VAL A 138 -9.71 -5.32 17.06
CA VAL A 138 -9.88 -5.46 15.61
C VAL A 138 -11.36 -5.54 15.31
N THR A 139 -11.81 -4.76 14.32
CA THR A 139 -13.18 -4.77 13.81
C THR A 139 -13.13 -4.87 12.30
N MET A 140 -13.96 -5.74 11.73
CA MET A 140 -14.13 -5.88 10.29
C MET A 140 -15.59 -5.61 9.95
N VAL A 141 -15.82 -4.65 9.04
CA VAL A 141 -17.15 -4.23 8.62
C VAL A 141 -17.20 -4.28 7.10
N GLU A 142 -18.29 -4.81 6.57
CA GLU A 142 -18.62 -4.76 5.15
C GLU A 142 -19.78 -3.79 4.98
N VAL A 143 -19.66 -2.89 3.99
CA VAL A 143 -20.76 -1.99 3.59
C VAL A 143 -21.24 -2.46 2.23
N TYR A 144 -22.50 -2.91 2.16
CA TYR A 144 -23.12 -3.40 0.93
C TYR A 144 -24.49 -2.75 0.73
N MET A 145 -24.68 -2.08 -0.42
CA MET A 145 -25.90 -1.33 -0.72
C MET A 145 -26.25 -0.29 0.36
N GLU A 146 -25.27 0.50 0.79
CA GLU A 146 -25.41 1.53 1.84
C GLU A 146 -25.89 0.97 3.20
N LYS A 147 -25.65 -0.31 3.48
CA LYS A 147 -26.00 -1.02 4.71
C LYS A 147 -24.86 -1.86 5.25
#